data_AF-A0A8J2JES9-F1
#
_entry.id   AF-A0A8J2JES9-F1
#
_cell.length_a   1.000
_cell.length_b   1.000
_cell.length_c   1.000
_cell.angle_alpha   90.00
_cell.angle_beta   90.00
_cell.angle_gamma   90.00
#
_symmetry.space_group_name_H-M   'P 1'
#
loop_
_entity.id
_entity.type
_entity.pdbx_description
1 polymer ?
#
loop_
_entity_poly.entity_id
_entity_poly.type
_entity_poly.pdbx_seq_one_letter_code
_entity_poly.pdbx_strand_id
1 'polypeptide(L)'
;MDSDSSTLYKQHTLTKFLKVAKSQSPEQAMMEMEELVRCLHDMKVTLDGATVVTKVISSLPEDYRAFKKAWDSVLEANQTREMLMSLLKKDEL
;
A
#
# COMPACT_ATOMS: atom_id res chain seq x y z
N MET A 1 -9.22 25.75 -17.93
CA MET A 1 -10.25 25.38 -16.93
C MET A 1 -9.93 23.92 -16.58
N ASP A 2 -8.89 23.67 -15.79
CA ASP A 2 -8.31 22.32 -15.64
C ASP A 2 -8.08 21.94 -14.16
N SER A 3 -8.39 22.86 -13.25
CA SER A 3 -8.21 22.70 -11.80
C SER A 3 -9.18 21.67 -11.22
N ASP A 4 -10.46 21.73 -11.62
CA ASP A 4 -11.51 20.88 -11.04
C ASP A 4 -11.35 19.41 -11.44
N SER A 5 -11.03 19.14 -12.71
CA SER A 5 -10.77 17.78 -13.20
C SER A 5 -9.52 17.16 -12.56
N SER A 6 -8.45 17.95 -12.37
CA SER A 6 -7.23 17.46 -11.70
C SER A 6 -7.48 17.17 -10.21
N THR A 7 -8.28 18.00 -9.55
CA THR A 7 -8.63 17.85 -8.13
C THR A 7 -9.53 16.63 -7.92
N LEU A 8 -10.53 16.45 -8.78
CA LEU A 8 -11.40 15.27 -8.78
C LEU A 8 -10.59 13.99 -9.02
N TYR A 9 -9.66 14.01 -9.97
CA TYR A 9 -8.80 12.86 -10.27
C TYR A 9 -7.88 12.51 -9.09
N LYS A 10 -7.25 13.51 -8.45
CA LYS A 10 -6.48 13.32 -7.21
C LYS A 10 -7.32 12.68 -6.11
N GLN A 11 -8.51 13.22 -5.85
CA GLN A 11 -9.43 12.70 -4.84
C GLN A 11 -9.89 11.28 -5.16
N HIS A 12 -10.13 10.98 -6.43
CA HIS A 12 -10.49 9.64 -6.87
C HIS A 12 -9.35 8.64 -6.59
N THR A 13 -8.13 8.96 -6.98
CA THR A 13 -6.95 8.09 -6.79
C THR A 13 -6.67 7.87 -5.30
N LEU A 14 -6.74 8.91 -4.48
CA LEU A 14 -6.60 8.78 -3.03
C LEU A 14 -7.72 7.91 -2.42
N THR A 15 -8.95 8.09 -2.87
CA THR A 15 -10.09 7.27 -2.42
C THR A 15 -9.90 5.80 -2.78
N LYS A 16 -9.38 5.50 -3.97
CA LYS A 16 -9.03 4.13 -4.38
C LYS A 16 -7.97 3.54 -3.45
N PHE A 17 -6.88 4.29 -3.17
CA PHE A 17 -5.82 3.86 -2.26
C PHE A 17 -6.37 3.51 -0.86
N LEU A 18 -7.27 4.34 -0.33
CA LEU A 18 -7.91 4.09 0.97
C LEU A 18 -8.87 2.89 0.95
N LYS A 19 -9.43 2.56 -0.22
CA LYS A 19 -10.43 1.50 -0.40
C LYS A 19 -9.87 0.17 -0.90
N VAL A 20 -8.58 0.05 -1.23
CA VAL A 20 -7.95 -1.22 -1.60
C VAL A 20 -8.37 -2.28 -0.59
N ALA A 21 -9.01 -3.33 -1.10
CA ALA A 21 -9.92 -4.17 -0.34
C ALA A 21 -9.22 -5.35 0.34
N LYS A 22 -9.80 -5.79 1.46
CA LYS A 22 -9.36 -6.95 2.26
C LYS A 22 -9.59 -8.31 1.62
N SER A 23 -9.92 -8.37 0.34
CA SER A 23 -10.29 -9.61 -0.37
C SER A 23 -9.30 -10.02 -1.45
N GLN A 24 -8.22 -9.25 -1.64
CA GLN A 24 -7.15 -9.56 -2.60
C GLN A 24 -6.01 -10.33 -1.92
N SER A 25 -5.18 -11.01 -2.72
CA SER A 25 -3.91 -11.53 -2.19
C SER A 25 -3.01 -10.36 -1.76
N PRO A 26 -2.13 -10.55 -0.76
CA PRO A 26 -1.20 -9.53 -0.30
C PRO A 26 -0.34 -8.92 -1.40
N GLU A 27 0.13 -9.74 -2.35
CA GLU A 27 0.89 -9.29 -3.50
C GLU A 27 0.06 -8.38 -4.42
N GLN A 28 -1.20 -8.77 -4.71
CA GLN A 28 -2.11 -7.95 -5.52
C GLN A 28 -2.43 -6.61 -4.86
N ALA A 29 -2.72 -6.62 -3.55
CA ALA A 29 -2.98 -5.40 -2.79
C ALA A 29 -1.76 -4.47 -2.79
N MET A 30 -0.55 -5.04 -2.66
CA MET A 30 0.69 -4.28 -2.71
C MET A 30 0.92 -3.67 -4.10
N MET A 31 0.79 -4.45 -5.17
CA MET A 31 0.93 -3.95 -6.55
C MET A 31 -0.07 -2.85 -6.88
N GLU A 32 -1.34 -3.00 -6.50
CA GLU A 32 -2.37 -1.98 -6.71
C GLU A 32 -2.05 -0.70 -5.93
N MET A 33 -1.62 -0.82 -4.67
CA MET A 33 -1.23 0.35 -3.89
C MET A 33 0.01 1.05 -4.45
N GLU A 34 1.01 0.33 -4.92
CA GLU A 34 2.20 0.91 -5.55
C GLU A 34 1.87 1.68 -6.82
N GLU A 35 0.95 1.15 -7.63
CA GLU A 35 0.44 1.82 -8.83
C GLU A 35 -0.26 3.14 -8.46
N LEU A 36 -1.15 3.10 -7.46
CA LEU A 36 -1.87 4.28 -6.99
C LEU A 36 -0.94 5.33 -6.38
N VAL A 37 0.08 4.90 -5.63
CA VAL A 37 1.13 5.79 -5.08
C VAL A 37 1.92 6.45 -6.20
N ARG A 38 2.26 5.72 -7.28
CA ARG A 38 2.92 6.29 -8.45
C ARG A 38 2.05 7.35 -9.12
N CYS A 39 0.76 7.07 -9.34
CA CYS A 39 -0.17 8.05 -9.87
C CYS A 39 -0.28 9.30 -8.99
N LEU A 40 -0.34 9.13 -7.66
CA LEU A 40 -0.36 10.25 -6.70
C LEU A 40 0.92 11.08 -6.77
N HIS A 41 2.07 10.42 -6.86
CA HIS A 41 3.36 11.09 -7.00
C HIS A 41 3.44 11.94 -8.27
N ASP A 42 2.99 11.40 -9.41
CA ASP A 42 2.94 12.13 -10.69
C ASP A 42 2.04 13.38 -10.59
N MET A 43 1.03 13.33 -9.72
CA MET A 43 0.14 14.44 -9.38
C MET A 43 0.65 15.37 -8.27
N LYS A 44 1.92 15.24 -7.85
CA LYS A 44 2.57 15.99 -6.76
C LYS A 44 1.95 15.73 -5.37
N VAL A 45 1.33 14.57 -5.19
CA VAL A 45 0.87 14.07 -3.89
C VAL A 45 1.82 12.96 -3.44
N THR A 46 2.66 13.27 -2.46
CA THR A 46 3.62 12.30 -1.92
C THR A 46 3.04 11.61 -0.71
N LEU A 47 3.03 10.28 -0.73
CA LEU A 47 2.81 9.46 0.45
C LEU A 47 4.17 8.92 0.89
N ASP A 48 4.47 9.03 2.18
CA ASP A 48 5.69 8.45 2.73
C ASP A 48 5.60 6.91 2.72
N GLY A 49 6.76 6.25 2.66
CA GLY A 49 6.82 4.79 2.56
C GLY A 49 6.18 4.07 3.76
N ALA A 50 6.25 4.66 4.96
CA ALA A 50 5.64 4.07 6.15
C ALA A 50 4.11 4.08 6.03
N THR A 51 3.51 5.19 5.57
CA THR A 51 2.07 5.29 5.29
C THR A 51 1.61 4.24 4.28
N VAL A 52 2.37 4.02 3.21
CA VAL A 52 2.06 3.00 2.20
C VAL A 52 2.10 1.61 2.82
N VAL A 53 3.18 1.28 3.53
CA VAL A 53 3.37 -0.01 4.17
C VAL A 53 2.31 -0.30 5.22
N THR A 54 2.01 0.65 6.12
CA THR A 54 0.93 0.53 7.12
C THR A 54 -0.42 0.30 6.44
N LYS A 55 -0.68 0.98 5.32
CA LYS A 55 -1.91 0.80 4.56
C LYS A 55 -2.02 -0.61 3.98
N VAL A 56 -0.94 -1.16 3.43
CA VAL A 56 -0.90 -2.53 2.90
C VAL A 56 -1.19 -3.54 4.01
N ILE A 57 -0.46 -3.46 5.12
CA ILE A 57 -0.64 -4.38 6.27
C ILE A 57 -2.07 -4.33 6.81
N SER A 58 -2.63 -3.14 6.94
CA SER A 58 -4.01 -2.96 7.45
C SER A 58 -5.09 -3.38 6.45
N SER A 59 -4.80 -3.41 5.15
CA SER A 59 -5.71 -3.94 4.14
C SER A 59 -5.65 -5.45 4.01
N LEU A 60 -4.67 -6.15 4.60
CA LEU A 60 -4.65 -7.61 4.54
C LEU A 60 -5.81 -8.22 5.36
N PRO A 61 -6.48 -9.26 4.86
CA PRO A 61 -7.47 -9.99 5.64
C PRO A 61 -6.88 -10.63 6.91
N GLU A 62 -7.75 -11.05 7.82
CA GLU A 62 -7.36 -11.66 9.11
C GLU A 62 -6.67 -13.02 8.98
N ASP A 63 -6.80 -13.66 7.82
CA ASP A 63 -6.14 -14.94 7.55
C ASP A 63 -4.62 -14.78 7.39
N TYR A 64 -4.14 -13.56 7.12
CA TYR A 64 -2.71 -13.20 7.08
C TYR A 64 -2.13 -12.85 8.46
N ARG A 65 -2.71 -13.35 9.55
CA ARG A 65 -2.26 -13.08 10.92
C ARG A 65 -0.81 -13.47 11.17
N ALA A 66 -0.32 -14.56 10.57
CA ALA A 66 1.08 -14.97 10.67
C ALA A 66 2.01 -13.95 10.01
N PHE A 67 1.68 -13.50 8.80
CA PHE A 67 2.39 -12.45 8.09
C PHE A 67 2.41 -11.12 8.86
N LYS A 68 1.25 -10.68 9.39
CA LYS A 68 1.16 -9.46 10.22
C LYS A 68 2.10 -9.55 11.44
N LYS A 69 2.15 -10.70 12.13
CA LYS A 69 3.08 -10.91 13.25
C LYS A 69 4.55 -10.91 12.83
N ALA A 70 4.86 -11.50 11.68
CA ALA A 70 6.21 -11.46 11.13
C ALA A 70 6.64 -10.03 10.80
N TRP A 71 5.73 -9.23 10.25
CA TRP A 71 5.93 -7.81 10.01
C TRP A 71 6.13 -7.01 11.31
N ASP A 72 5.30 -7.24 12.33
CA ASP A 72 5.43 -6.58 13.64
C ASP A 72 6.78 -6.91 14.33
N SER A 73 7.43 -8.00 13.92
CA SER A 73 8.77 -8.39 14.40
C SER A 73 9.92 -7.70 13.64
N VAL A 74 9.64 -6.99 12.55
CA VAL A 74 10.62 -6.19 11.81
C VAL A 74 10.87 -4.88 12.57
N LEU A 75 12.14 -4.61 12.89
CA LEU A 75 12.57 -3.36 13.51
C LEU A 75 12.09 -2.15 12.69
N GLU A 76 11.63 -1.09 13.34
CA GLU A 76 11.11 0.12 12.67
C GLU A 76 12.08 0.69 11.62
N ALA A 77 13.39 0.68 11.89
CA ALA A 77 14.42 1.12 10.95
C ALA A 77 14.44 0.31 9.63
N ASN A 78 13.89 -0.90 9.65
CA ASN A 78 13.82 -1.83 8.52
C ASN A 78 12.39 -1.98 7.97
N GLN A 79 11.40 -1.25 8.50
CA GLN A 79 10.02 -1.24 8.03
C GLN A 79 9.87 -0.44 6.73
N THR A 80 10.58 -0.92 5.71
CA THR A 80 10.66 -0.32 4.38
C THR A 80 9.77 -1.07 3.40
N ARG A 81 9.47 -0.43 2.27
CA ARG A 81 8.74 -1.04 1.16
C ARG A 81 9.44 -2.31 0.65
N GLU A 82 10.77 -2.25 0.53
CA GLU A 82 11.61 -3.34 0.04
C GLU A 82 11.57 -4.56 0.97
N MET A 83 11.57 -4.32 2.29
CA MET A 83 11.43 -5.38 3.28
C MET A 83 10.06 -6.04 3.21
N LEU A 84 9.00 -5.25 3.07
CA LEU A 84 7.64 -5.76 2.95
C LEU A 84 7.50 -6.67 1.73
N MET A 85 7.98 -6.22 0.57
CA MET A 85 7.99 -7.02 -0.67
C MET A 85 8.79 -8.31 -0.53
N SER A 86 9.91 -8.26 0.19
CA SER A 86 10.74 -9.45 0.43
C SER A 86 10.05 -10.48 1.32
N LEU A 87 9.25 -10.04 2.29
CA LEU A 87 8.46 -10.92 3.14
C LEU A 87 7.27 -11.51 2.39
N LEU A 88 6.57 -10.71 1.58
CA LEU A 88 5.45 -11.17 0.76
C LEU A 88 5.85 -12.33 -0.16
N LYS A 89 6.98 -12.18 -0.85
CA LYS A 89 7.52 -13.24 -1.73
C LYS A 89 7.94 -14.51 -1.00
N LYS A 90 8.25 -14.43 0.30
CA LYS A 90 8.61 -15.60 1.12
C LYS A 90 7.38 -16.32 1.65
N ASP A 91 6.27 -15.62 1.86
CA ASP A 91 5.02 -16.18 2.39
C ASP A 91 4.22 -16.95 1.32
N GLU A 92 4.46 -16.65 0.03
CA GLU A 92 3.86 -17.34 -1.12
C GLU A 92 4.62 -18.62 -1.57
N LEU A 93 5.77 -18.91 -0.97
CA LEU A 93 6.61 -20.11 -1.22
C LEU A 93 6.38 -21.20 -0.17
#